data_AF-A0A4U9WIF2-F1
#
_entry.id   AF-A0A4U9WIF2-F1
#
_cell.length_a   1.000
_cell.length_b   1.000
_cell.length_c   1.000
_cell.angle_alpha   90.00
_cell.angle_beta   90.00
_cell.angle_gamma   90.00
#
_symmetry.space_group_name_H-M   'P 1'
#
loop_
_entity.id
_entity.type
_entity.pdbx_description
1 polymer ?
#
loop_
_entity_poly.entity_id
_entity_poly.type
_entity_poly.pdbx_seq_one_letter_code
_entity_poly.pdbx_strand_id
1 'polypeptide(L)'
;MATPSALSHWATLFPQAQLALTPEGFLHVFPQIYDSEGFFVARLRKNHSVPALAKPSYKLGKFPFAPLSAQESSLVAQAAAASGLVWDETSKLWARDKEIWLFPAALEPLVSKVRFSRIGLKLAERFPKGFRWQHEAVIALAASGNPQTFELDAALAQEWFHGRDLYPSRPPQSNECIVTYQHQPLGLAKLIGSRIKNSLPRELVRDGVLDFHQ
;
A
#
# COMPACT_ATOMS: atom_id res chain seq x y z
N MET A 1 15.63 -11.92 -36.51
CA MET A 1 15.54 -13.20 -35.78
C MET A 1 15.96 -12.95 -34.34
N ALA A 2 15.07 -13.20 -33.37
CA ALA A 2 15.44 -13.15 -31.95
C ALA A 2 16.52 -14.22 -31.67
N THR A 3 17.49 -13.92 -30.82
CA THR A 3 18.51 -14.88 -30.40
C THR A 3 17.87 -16.09 -29.69
N PRO A 4 18.37 -17.32 -29.86
CA PRO A 4 17.76 -18.54 -29.32
C PRO A 4 17.53 -18.54 -27.81
N SER A 5 18.28 -17.74 -27.06
CA SER A 5 18.18 -17.68 -25.59
C SER A 5 16.96 -16.92 -25.07
N ALA A 6 16.24 -16.16 -25.92
CA ALA A 6 15.05 -15.42 -25.49
C ALA A 6 13.77 -16.27 -25.57
N LEU A 7 13.70 -17.18 -26.54
CA LEU A 7 12.57 -18.10 -26.77
C LEU A 7 12.45 -19.16 -25.66
N SER A 8 13.58 -19.64 -25.14
CA SER A 8 13.61 -20.70 -24.13
C SER A 8 13.01 -20.32 -22.78
N HIS A 9 12.93 -19.02 -22.47
CA HIS A 9 12.42 -18.56 -21.18
C HIS A 9 10.89 -18.42 -21.14
N TRP A 10 10.21 -18.26 -22.28
CA TRP A 10 8.75 -18.07 -22.29
C TRP A 10 7.98 -19.38 -22.27
N ALA A 11 8.47 -20.39 -23.00
CA ALA A 11 7.85 -21.72 -23.03
C ALA A 11 7.77 -22.39 -21.64
N THR A 12 8.63 -21.97 -20.71
CA THR A 12 8.73 -22.52 -19.34
C THR A 12 8.35 -21.51 -18.26
N LEU A 13 7.79 -20.34 -18.63
CA LEU A 13 7.43 -19.31 -17.66
C LEU A 13 6.40 -19.82 -16.64
N PHE A 14 5.48 -20.65 -17.09
CA PHE A 14 4.47 -21.34 -16.30
C PHE A 14 4.02 -22.61 -17.02
N PRO A 15 3.35 -23.57 -16.34
CA PRO A 15 2.84 -24.77 -16.99
C PRO A 15 1.94 -24.43 -18.18
N GLN A 16 2.17 -25.08 -19.32
CA GLN A 16 1.40 -24.90 -20.56
C GLN A 16 1.59 -23.55 -21.29
N ALA A 17 2.54 -22.70 -20.88
CA ALA A 17 2.81 -21.42 -21.54
C ALA A 17 3.02 -21.55 -23.07
N GLN A 18 3.54 -22.68 -23.53
CA GLN A 18 3.73 -23.01 -24.94
C GLN A 18 2.43 -23.00 -25.77
N LEU A 19 1.26 -23.21 -25.16
CA LEU A 19 -0.04 -23.20 -25.88
C LEU A 19 -0.38 -21.83 -26.47
N ALA A 20 0.14 -20.76 -25.85
CA ALA A 20 -0.03 -19.38 -26.30
C ALA A 20 1.25 -18.79 -26.91
N LEU A 21 2.35 -19.56 -26.98
CA LEU A 21 3.64 -19.06 -27.46
C LEU A 21 3.66 -18.97 -28.98
N THR A 22 4.00 -17.79 -29.48
CA THR A 22 4.17 -17.55 -30.92
C THR A 22 5.60 -17.81 -31.38
N PRO A 23 5.82 -18.08 -32.68
CA PRO A 23 7.17 -18.24 -33.25
C PRO A 23 8.10 -17.06 -32.99
N GLU A 24 7.57 -15.85 -32.87
CA GLU A 24 8.30 -14.62 -32.62
C GLU A 24 8.70 -14.45 -31.14
N GLY A 25 8.15 -15.27 -30.23
CA GLY A 25 8.52 -15.30 -28.81
C GLY A 25 7.68 -14.43 -27.89
N PHE A 26 6.49 -14.01 -28.33
CA PHE A 26 5.48 -13.38 -27.47
C PHE A 26 4.34 -14.36 -27.16
N LEU A 27 3.55 -14.07 -26.12
CA LEU A 27 2.34 -14.83 -25.80
C LEU A 27 1.12 -14.17 -26.42
N HIS A 28 0.37 -14.94 -27.21
CA HIS A 28 -0.94 -14.58 -27.72
C HIS A 28 -1.99 -15.50 -27.10
N VAL A 29 -2.60 -15.03 -26.02
CA VAL A 29 -3.54 -15.80 -25.20
C VAL A 29 -4.94 -15.58 -25.72
N PHE A 30 -5.48 -16.55 -26.47
CA PHE A 30 -6.90 -16.57 -26.81
C PHE A 30 -7.73 -17.10 -25.63
N PRO A 31 -8.98 -16.63 -25.43
CA PRO A 31 -9.81 -17.00 -24.28
C PRO A 31 -9.90 -18.52 -24.03
N GLN A 32 -10.08 -19.30 -25.10
CA GLN A 32 -10.23 -20.75 -25.05
C GLN A 32 -8.96 -21.52 -24.67
N ILE A 33 -7.80 -20.89 -24.59
CA ILE A 33 -6.54 -21.57 -24.24
C ILE A 33 -6.50 -21.91 -22.75
N TYR A 34 -6.95 -20.98 -21.89
CA TYR A 34 -6.88 -21.11 -20.43
C TYR A 34 -8.20 -20.80 -19.72
N ASP A 35 -9.31 -20.76 -20.45
CA ASP A 35 -10.63 -20.37 -19.92
C ASP A 35 -10.59 -19.03 -19.19
N SER A 36 -9.97 -18.05 -19.86
CA SER A 36 -9.73 -16.70 -19.34
C SER A 36 -10.14 -15.64 -20.36
N GLU A 37 -9.94 -14.37 -20.04
CA GLU A 37 -9.99 -13.31 -21.05
C GLU A 37 -8.85 -13.45 -22.07
N GLY A 38 -8.93 -12.69 -23.17
CA GLY A 38 -7.89 -12.65 -24.20
C GLY A 38 -6.79 -11.63 -23.89
N PHE A 39 -5.52 -12.01 -24.07
CA PHE A 39 -4.37 -11.15 -23.78
C PHE A 39 -3.27 -11.26 -24.84
N PHE A 40 -2.49 -10.18 -24.96
CA PHE A 40 -1.23 -10.17 -25.71
C PHE A 40 -0.10 -9.69 -24.80
N VAL A 41 1.00 -10.44 -24.73
CA VAL A 41 2.15 -10.10 -23.88
C VAL A 41 3.45 -10.27 -24.64
N ALA A 42 4.22 -9.19 -24.73
CA ALA A 42 5.57 -9.19 -25.27
C ALA A 42 6.57 -8.60 -24.27
N ARG A 43 7.77 -9.19 -24.17
CA ARG A 43 8.88 -8.68 -23.35
C ARG A 43 10.07 -8.41 -24.23
N LEU A 44 10.50 -7.15 -24.24
CA LEU A 44 11.67 -6.70 -24.98
C LEU A 44 12.82 -6.42 -24.01
N ARG A 45 14.05 -6.72 -24.43
CA ARG A 45 15.27 -6.29 -23.74
C ARG A 45 15.94 -5.20 -24.55
N LYS A 46 16.12 -4.03 -23.97
CA LYS A 46 16.92 -2.96 -24.56
C LYS A 46 18.40 -3.32 -24.43
N ASN A 47 19.04 -3.73 -25.54
CA ASN A 47 20.44 -4.17 -25.55
C ASN A 47 21.45 -3.02 -25.72
N HIS A 48 21.00 -1.86 -26.22
CA HIS A 48 21.85 -0.71 -26.51
C HIS A 48 21.13 0.60 -26.17
N SER A 49 21.91 1.63 -25.84
CA SER A 49 21.41 3.00 -25.79
C SER A 49 20.97 3.46 -27.17
N VAL A 50 19.98 4.37 -27.20
CA VAL A 50 19.52 5.01 -28.44
C VAL A 50 19.73 6.53 -28.28
N PRO A 51 19.87 7.27 -29.39
CA PRO A 51 19.99 8.73 -29.33
C PRO A 51 18.87 9.35 -28.48
N ALA A 52 19.21 10.32 -27.65
CA ALA A 52 18.24 11.01 -26.81
C ALA A 52 17.29 11.85 -27.68
N LEU A 53 16.02 11.92 -27.28
CA LEU A 53 15.06 12.85 -27.86
C LEU A 53 15.38 14.29 -27.41
N ALA A 54 14.81 15.27 -28.12
CA ALA A 54 14.88 16.67 -27.71
C ALA A 54 14.32 16.85 -26.29
N LYS A 55 14.88 17.80 -25.54
CA LYS A 55 14.43 18.09 -24.17
C LYS A 55 12.97 18.57 -24.20
N PRO A 56 12.10 18.06 -23.30
CA PRO A 56 10.72 18.54 -23.21
C PRO A 56 10.65 20.03 -22.88
N SER A 57 9.66 20.73 -23.43
CA SER A 57 9.42 22.17 -23.21
C SER A 57 8.51 22.48 -22.03
N TYR A 58 7.87 21.46 -21.42
CA TYR A 58 6.97 21.68 -20.29
C TYR A 58 7.75 22.10 -19.04
N LYS A 59 7.19 23.05 -18.28
CA LYS A 59 7.72 23.45 -16.98
C LYS A 59 6.97 22.70 -15.87
N LEU A 60 7.73 22.02 -15.03
CA LEU A 60 7.21 21.49 -13.78
C LEU A 60 7.15 22.64 -12.78
N GLY A 61 6.01 22.80 -12.11
CA GLY A 61 5.88 23.75 -11.01
C GLY A 61 6.72 23.34 -9.80
N LYS A 62 6.67 24.13 -8.73
CA LYS A 62 7.31 23.79 -7.46
C LYS A 62 6.74 22.48 -6.92
N PHE A 63 7.60 21.54 -6.55
CA PHE A 63 7.17 20.33 -5.86
C PHE A 63 6.59 20.69 -4.48
N PRO A 64 5.38 20.21 -4.13
CA PRO A 64 4.66 20.73 -2.97
C PRO A 64 5.08 20.11 -1.63
N PHE A 65 6.08 19.22 -1.62
CA PHE A 65 6.58 18.56 -0.43
C PHE A 65 8.04 18.93 -0.16
N ALA A 66 8.43 18.91 1.11
CA ALA A 66 9.81 19.01 1.55
C ALA A 66 10.22 17.76 2.34
N PRO A 67 11.47 17.28 2.24
CA PRO A 67 11.94 16.17 3.06
C PRO A 67 11.97 16.61 4.53
N LEU A 68 11.64 15.69 5.44
CA LEU A 68 11.76 15.95 6.87
C LEU A 68 13.23 15.92 7.31
N SER A 69 13.56 16.72 8.32
CA SER A 69 14.89 16.66 8.93
C SER A 69 15.13 15.30 9.60
N ALA A 70 16.39 14.94 9.84
CA ALA A 70 16.72 13.68 10.53
C ALA A 70 16.10 13.60 11.93
N GLN A 71 16.10 14.71 12.67
CA GLN A 71 15.51 14.80 13.99
C GLN A 71 13.99 14.58 13.96
N GLU A 72 13.29 15.28 13.07
CA GLU A 72 11.84 15.11 12.92
C GLU A 72 11.47 13.71 12.43
N SER A 73 12.26 13.16 11.50
CA SER A 73 12.05 11.81 10.98
C SER A 73 12.14 10.77 12.10
N SER A 74 13.12 10.90 12.99
CA SER A 74 13.27 10.00 14.16
C SER A 74 12.09 10.11 15.11
N LEU A 75 11.60 11.33 15.40
CA LEU A 75 10.43 11.54 16.25
C LEU A 75 9.16 10.93 15.66
N VAL A 76 8.94 11.09 14.36
CA VAL A 76 7.79 10.50 13.66
C VAL A 76 7.88 8.98 13.67
N ALA A 77 9.06 8.42 13.37
CA ALA A 77 9.28 6.97 13.37
C ALA A 77 9.06 6.34 14.76
N GLN A 78 9.57 6.97 15.83
CA GLN A 78 9.33 6.51 17.20
C GLN A 78 7.85 6.55 17.57
N ALA A 79 7.15 7.63 17.23
CA ALA A 79 5.72 7.74 17.49
C ALA A 79 4.92 6.71 16.70
N ALA A 80 5.30 6.44 15.45
CA ALA A 80 4.64 5.45 14.60
C ALA A 80 4.84 4.03 15.15
N ALA A 81 6.07 3.69 15.54
CA ALA A 81 6.40 2.41 16.17
C ALA A 81 5.63 2.20 17.49
N ALA A 82 5.45 3.26 18.27
CA ALA A 82 4.65 3.22 19.51
C ALA A 82 3.13 3.00 19.27
N SER A 83 2.66 3.21 18.03
CA SER A 83 1.32 2.86 17.55
C SER A 83 1.32 1.59 16.68
N GLY A 84 2.45 0.87 16.61
CA GLY A 84 2.54 -0.40 15.88
C GLY A 84 2.88 -0.32 14.40
N LEU A 85 3.29 0.85 13.90
CA LEU A 85 3.55 1.10 12.48
C LEU A 85 5.06 1.13 12.22
N VAL A 86 5.52 0.35 11.23
CA VAL A 86 6.95 0.23 10.88
C VAL A 86 7.16 0.26 9.37
N TRP A 87 8.31 0.76 8.93
CA TRP A 87 8.76 0.73 7.54
C TRP A 87 10.28 0.66 7.49
N ASP A 88 10.82 0.29 6.33
CA ASP A 88 12.26 0.13 6.10
C ASP A 88 12.91 1.38 5.46
N GLU A 89 14.20 1.30 5.22
CA GLU A 89 15.01 2.36 4.61
C GLU A 89 14.69 2.63 3.13
N THR A 90 13.85 1.80 2.49
CA THR A 90 13.40 2.04 1.11
C THR A 90 12.42 3.22 1.05
N SER A 91 12.04 3.76 2.19
CA SER A 91 11.08 4.84 2.35
C SER A 91 11.67 6.07 3.07
N LYS A 92 11.28 7.26 2.63
CA LYS A 92 11.70 8.55 3.21
C LYS A 92 10.50 9.39 3.61
N LEU A 93 10.63 10.12 4.71
CA LEU A 93 9.59 10.99 5.23
C LEU A 93 9.64 12.38 4.58
N TRP A 94 8.49 12.83 4.09
CA TRP A 94 8.27 14.13 3.48
C TRP A 94 7.06 14.80 4.12
N ALA A 95 6.98 16.13 4.04
CA ALA A 95 5.89 16.90 4.62
C ALA A 95 5.33 17.93 3.63
N ARG A 96 4.03 18.18 3.77
CA ARG A 96 3.29 19.28 3.14
C ARG A 96 2.29 19.80 4.14
N ASP A 97 2.44 21.05 4.56
CA ASP A 97 1.64 21.65 5.62
C ASP A 97 1.63 20.76 6.89
N LYS A 98 0.47 20.24 7.28
CA LYS A 98 0.32 19.31 8.41
C LYS A 98 0.50 17.85 8.01
N GLU A 99 0.49 17.52 6.73
CA GLU A 99 0.58 16.15 6.25
C GLU A 99 2.03 15.64 6.34
N ILE A 100 2.14 14.38 6.71
CA ILE A 100 3.37 13.60 6.67
C ILE A 100 3.15 12.44 5.73
N TRP A 101 4.07 12.27 4.80
CA TRP A 101 4.02 11.28 3.74
C TRP A 101 5.28 10.44 3.75
N LEU A 102 5.13 9.19 3.35
CA LEU A 102 6.20 8.22 3.20
C LEU A 102 6.41 7.95 1.70
N PHE A 103 7.50 8.47 1.14
CA PHE A 103 7.83 8.34 -0.28
C PHE A 103 8.84 7.21 -0.50
N PRO A 104 8.70 6.39 -1.56
CA PRO A 104 9.74 5.46 -1.95
C PRO A 104 11.01 6.21 -2.35
N ALA A 105 12.14 5.88 -1.73
CA ALA A 105 13.44 6.50 -1.98
C ALA A 105 13.85 6.41 -3.46
N ALA A 106 13.49 5.31 -4.14
CA ALA A 106 13.76 5.08 -5.55
C ALA A 106 13.11 6.12 -6.49
N LEU A 107 12.07 6.84 -6.04
CA LEU A 107 11.37 7.84 -6.85
C LEU A 107 11.91 9.27 -6.68
N GLU A 108 12.81 9.52 -5.72
CA GLU A 108 13.41 10.83 -5.49
C GLU A 108 14.05 11.43 -6.78
N PRO A 109 14.77 10.67 -7.62
CA PRO A 109 15.33 11.19 -8.88
C PRO A 109 14.30 11.59 -9.95
N LEU A 110 13.01 11.32 -9.72
CA LEU A 110 11.91 11.64 -10.63
C LEU A 110 11.10 12.88 -10.20
N VAL A 111 11.27 13.36 -8.96
CA VAL A 111 10.52 14.49 -8.38
C VAL A 111 10.53 15.75 -9.27
N SER A 112 11.65 16.01 -9.95
CA SER A 112 11.82 17.15 -10.86
C SER A 112 11.67 16.80 -12.34
N LYS A 113 11.16 15.61 -12.68
CA LYS A 113 11.07 15.11 -14.06
C LYS A 113 9.64 14.87 -14.52
N VAL A 114 8.72 14.58 -13.61
CA VAL A 114 7.30 14.32 -13.90
C VAL A 114 6.39 14.96 -12.86
N ARG A 115 5.12 15.16 -13.21
CA ARG A 115 4.10 15.65 -12.29
C ARG A 115 3.42 14.43 -11.64
N PHE A 116 3.50 14.31 -10.32
CA PHE A 116 2.89 13.20 -9.59
C PHE A 116 1.44 13.54 -9.23
N SER A 117 0.50 12.64 -9.54
CA SER A 117 -0.87 12.71 -9.02
C SER A 117 -0.90 12.32 -7.53
N ARG A 118 -0.13 11.29 -7.17
CA ARG A 118 0.15 10.84 -5.80
C ARG A 118 1.53 10.20 -5.79
N ILE A 119 2.27 10.36 -4.70
CA ILE A 119 3.56 9.69 -4.51
C ILE A 119 3.58 9.09 -3.11
N GLY A 120 3.86 7.79 -3.04
CA GLY A 120 3.91 7.07 -1.77
C GLY A 120 2.59 7.07 -0.99
N LEU A 121 2.72 7.00 0.32
CA LEU A 121 1.66 6.75 1.29
C LEU A 121 1.49 7.97 2.20
N LYS A 122 0.26 8.41 2.46
CA LYS A 122 0.02 9.43 3.48
C LYS A 122 0.10 8.75 4.84
N LEU A 123 1.15 9.05 5.60
CA LEU A 123 1.41 8.40 6.88
C LEU A 123 0.52 8.96 7.99
N ALA A 124 0.50 10.28 8.13
CA ALA A 124 -0.17 10.95 9.22
C ALA A 124 -0.52 12.41 8.90
N GLU A 125 -1.35 12.99 9.76
CA GLU A 125 -1.49 14.44 9.89
C GLU A 125 -1.04 14.90 11.28
N ARG A 126 -0.27 15.99 11.33
CA ARG A 126 0.07 16.68 12.57
C ARG A 126 -1.16 17.36 13.16
N PHE A 127 -1.35 17.20 14.46
CA PHE A 127 -2.31 17.95 15.24
C PHE A 127 -1.72 18.32 16.62
N PRO A 128 -2.35 19.21 17.42
CA PRO A 128 -1.71 19.74 18.63
C PRO A 128 -1.23 18.70 19.65
N LYS A 129 -1.80 17.49 19.67
CA LYS A 129 -1.42 16.41 20.59
C LYS A 129 -0.71 15.24 19.89
N GLY A 130 0.02 15.50 18.81
CA GLY A 130 0.86 14.51 18.12
C GLY A 130 0.41 14.22 16.69
N PHE A 131 0.28 12.93 16.36
CA PHE A 131 0.02 12.47 14.99
C PHE A 131 -1.32 11.74 14.89
N ARG A 132 -2.09 12.06 13.85
CA ARG A 132 -3.26 11.29 13.44
C ARG A 132 -2.84 10.38 12.30
N TRP A 133 -2.55 9.13 12.63
CA TRP A 133 -2.22 8.08 11.66
C TRP A 133 -3.37 7.90 10.67
N GLN A 134 -3.04 7.78 9.39
CA GLN A 134 -4.04 7.56 8.35
C GLN A 134 -4.35 6.08 8.24
N HIS A 135 -5.60 5.76 7.89
CA HIS A 135 -6.04 4.37 7.71
C HIS A 135 -5.16 3.62 6.71
N GLU A 136 -4.84 4.20 5.55
CA GLU A 136 -3.94 3.59 4.56
C GLU A 136 -2.58 3.16 5.15
N ALA A 137 -2.07 3.94 6.09
CA ALA A 137 -0.79 3.67 6.72
C ALA A 137 -0.89 2.53 7.73
N VAL A 138 -2.01 2.43 8.44
CA VAL A 138 -2.26 1.31 9.34
C VAL A 138 -2.36 0.01 8.56
N ILE A 139 -3.07 0.01 7.44
CA ILE A 139 -3.21 -1.18 6.60
C ILE A 139 -1.86 -1.62 6.02
N ALA A 140 -1.04 -0.67 5.55
CA ALA A 140 0.22 -0.99 4.89
C ALA A 140 1.38 -1.30 5.86
N LEU A 141 1.39 -0.70 7.06
CA LEU A 141 2.57 -0.63 7.92
C LEU A 141 2.40 -1.28 9.30
N ALA A 142 1.21 -1.82 9.62
CA ALA A 142 1.02 -2.53 10.88
C ALA A 142 1.98 -3.73 10.97
N ALA A 143 2.83 -3.74 12.00
CA ALA A 143 3.79 -4.82 12.19
C ALA A 143 3.09 -6.14 12.56
N SER A 144 3.49 -7.24 11.91
CA SER A 144 3.10 -8.58 12.33
C SER A 144 3.58 -8.87 13.76
N GLY A 145 2.72 -9.46 14.59
CA GLY A 145 3.06 -9.75 15.99
C GLY A 145 3.12 -8.53 16.90
N ASN A 146 2.55 -7.40 16.49
CA ASN A 146 2.46 -6.20 17.32
C ASN A 146 1.63 -6.48 18.60
N PRO A 147 2.18 -6.26 19.82
CA PRO A 147 1.48 -6.49 21.08
C PRO A 147 0.26 -5.56 21.30
N GLN A 148 0.13 -4.49 20.51
CA GLN A 148 -1.01 -3.57 20.54
C GLN A 148 -2.12 -3.93 19.55
N THR A 149 -2.16 -5.19 19.09
CA THR A 149 -3.25 -5.69 18.25
C THR A 149 -4.43 -6.18 19.09
N PHE A 150 -5.64 -6.02 18.56
CA PHE A 150 -6.86 -6.57 19.13
C PHE A 150 -7.60 -7.37 18.05
N GLU A 151 -7.52 -8.69 18.16
CA GLU A 151 -8.14 -9.60 17.21
C GLU A 151 -9.67 -9.63 17.42
N LEU A 152 -10.40 -9.31 16.36
CA LEU A 152 -11.85 -9.37 16.32
C LEU A 152 -12.30 -10.78 16.01
N ASP A 153 -13.43 -11.18 16.60
CA ASP A 153 -14.21 -12.28 16.05
C ASP A 153 -15.02 -11.81 14.82
N ALA A 154 -15.68 -12.74 14.14
CA ALA A 154 -16.49 -12.45 12.96
C ALA A 154 -17.60 -11.42 13.22
N ALA A 155 -18.23 -11.46 14.39
CA ALA A 155 -19.33 -10.56 14.72
C ALA A 155 -18.82 -9.12 14.92
N LEU A 156 -17.73 -8.94 15.66
CA LEU A 156 -17.11 -7.63 15.86
C LEU A 156 -16.48 -7.10 14.56
N ALA A 157 -15.92 -7.96 13.72
CA ALA A 157 -15.43 -7.57 12.41
C ALA A 157 -16.58 -7.03 11.53
N GLN A 158 -17.72 -7.70 11.51
CA GLN A 158 -18.91 -7.23 10.79
C GLN A 158 -19.36 -5.84 11.27
N GLU A 159 -19.47 -5.64 12.58
CA GLU A 159 -19.82 -4.33 13.15
C GLU A 159 -18.79 -3.25 12.79
N TRP A 160 -17.50 -3.61 12.75
CA TRP A 160 -16.44 -2.69 12.32
C TRP A 160 -16.64 -2.20 10.89
N PHE A 161 -16.90 -3.12 9.95
CA PHE A 161 -17.14 -2.79 8.54
C PHE A 161 -18.48 -2.07 8.31
N HIS A 162 -19.44 -2.21 9.21
CA HIS A 162 -20.65 -1.39 9.26
C HIS A 162 -20.42 0.00 9.88
N GLY A 163 -19.19 0.35 10.24
CA GLY A 163 -18.84 1.66 10.78
C GLY A 163 -19.30 1.89 12.21
N ARG A 164 -19.57 0.82 12.97
CA ARG A 164 -20.10 0.88 14.34
C ARG A 164 -18.99 0.70 15.37
N ASP A 165 -19.17 1.34 16.53
CA ASP A 165 -18.30 1.16 17.69
C ASP A 165 -18.43 -0.27 18.23
N LEU A 166 -17.32 -0.84 18.71
CA LEU A 166 -17.29 -2.23 19.18
C LEU A 166 -17.36 -2.30 20.71
N TYR A 167 -18.01 -3.36 21.21
CA TYR A 167 -18.20 -3.61 22.64
C TYR A 167 -17.74 -5.04 22.99
N PRO A 168 -16.43 -5.32 22.94
CA PRO A 168 -15.92 -6.64 23.29
C PRO A 168 -16.15 -6.96 24.77
N SER A 169 -16.39 -8.23 25.07
CA SER A 169 -16.52 -8.71 26.46
C SER A 169 -15.25 -8.47 27.29
N ARG A 170 -14.08 -8.51 26.65
CA ARG A 170 -12.77 -8.18 27.22
C ARG A 170 -12.10 -7.11 26.34
N PRO A 171 -12.18 -5.82 26.72
CA PRO A 171 -11.53 -4.77 25.94
C PRO A 171 -9.99 -4.86 26.03
N PRO A 172 -9.28 -4.28 25.05
CA PRO A 172 -7.82 -4.17 25.11
C PRO A 172 -7.39 -3.35 26.33
N GLN A 173 -6.18 -3.61 26.83
CA GLN A 173 -5.62 -2.86 27.98
C GLN A 173 -5.10 -1.47 27.58
N SER A 174 -4.71 -1.31 26.31
CA SER A 174 -4.21 -0.04 25.77
C SER A 174 -5.36 0.87 25.33
N ASN A 175 -5.16 2.18 25.49
CA ASN A 175 -6.10 3.21 25.02
C ASN A 175 -6.14 3.33 23.49
N GLU A 176 -5.17 2.75 22.80
CA GLU A 176 -5.06 2.68 21.36
C GLU A 176 -4.61 1.27 20.94
N CYS A 177 -5.24 0.72 19.91
CA CYS A 177 -4.92 -0.60 19.39
C CYS A 177 -5.16 -0.66 17.88
N ILE A 178 -4.46 -1.58 17.21
CA ILE A 178 -4.79 -1.94 15.82
C ILE A 178 -5.78 -3.10 15.89
N VAL A 179 -6.99 -2.89 15.39
CA VAL A 179 -7.96 -3.97 15.27
C VAL A 179 -7.59 -4.86 14.08
N THR A 180 -7.63 -6.17 14.29
CA THR A 180 -7.27 -7.17 13.28
C THR A 180 -8.40 -8.18 13.11
N TYR A 181 -8.46 -8.81 11.93
CA TYR A 181 -9.30 -9.97 11.68
C TYR A 181 -8.55 -10.93 10.76
N GLN A 182 -8.50 -12.20 11.15
CA GLN A 182 -7.63 -13.22 10.53
C GLN A 182 -6.17 -12.74 10.48
N HIS A 183 -5.72 -12.08 11.55
CA HIS A 183 -4.38 -11.47 11.67
C HIS A 183 -4.07 -10.39 10.63
N GLN A 184 -5.06 -9.89 9.89
CA GLN A 184 -4.90 -8.77 8.97
C GLN A 184 -5.36 -7.46 9.63
N PRO A 185 -4.61 -6.35 9.49
CA PRO A 185 -5.01 -5.07 10.05
C PRO A 185 -6.28 -4.55 9.39
N LEU A 186 -7.25 -4.15 10.20
CA LEU A 186 -8.49 -3.49 9.74
C LEU A 186 -8.51 -1.99 10.05
N GLY A 187 -7.69 -1.53 10.99
CA GLY A 187 -7.56 -0.10 11.30
C GLY A 187 -7.08 0.17 12.72
N LEU A 188 -6.77 1.43 13.00
CA LEU A 188 -6.33 1.89 14.32
C LEU A 188 -7.52 2.43 15.11
N ALA A 189 -7.82 1.84 16.24
CA ALA A 189 -8.96 2.21 17.07
C ALA A 189 -8.52 2.78 18.42
N LYS A 190 -9.41 3.58 19.02
CA LYS A 190 -9.21 4.14 20.36
C LYS A 190 -10.22 3.56 21.33
N LEU A 191 -9.76 3.14 22.49
CA LEU A 191 -10.62 2.74 23.58
C LEU A 191 -11.15 4.00 24.30
N ILE A 192 -12.47 4.07 24.47
CA ILE A 192 -13.15 5.16 25.19
C ILE A 192 -14.05 4.53 26.26
N GLY A 193 -13.55 4.41 27.49
CA GLY A 193 -14.22 3.60 28.51
C GLY A 193 -14.17 2.13 28.13
N SER A 194 -15.34 1.50 27.92
CA SER A 194 -15.44 0.10 27.49
C SER A 194 -15.66 -0.09 25.99
N ARG A 195 -15.87 0.99 25.21
CA ARG A 195 -16.08 0.89 23.76
C ARG A 195 -14.80 1.11 22.98
N ILE A 196 -14.60 0.33 21.93
CA ILE A 196 -13.61 0.60 20.90
C ILE A 196 -14.28 1.50 19.85
N LYS A 197 -13.79 2.73 19.73
CA LYS A 197 -14.32 3.70 18.77
C LYS A 197 -13.94 3.31 17.35
N ASN A 198 -14.93 3.25 16.46
CA ASN A 198 -14.72 3.02 15.04
C ASN A 198 -14.01 4.20 14.38
N SER A 199 -13.00 3.88 13.56
CA SER A 199 -12.21 4.85 12.81
C SER A 199 -12.10 4.47 11.32
N LEU A 200 -12.91 3.49 10.87
CA LEU A 200 -12.96 3.08 9.48
C LEU A 200 -13.38 4.30 8.62
N PRO A 201 -12.63 4.61 7.55
CA PRO A 201 -13.02 5.68 6.63
C PRO A 201 -14.44 5.46 6.10
N ARG A 202 -15.23 6.53 6.03
CA ARG A 202 -16.66 6.46 5.70
C ARG A 202 -16.91 5.85 4.33
N GLU A 203 -16.01 6.09 3.39
CA GLU A 203 -16.02 5.54 2.05
C GLU A 203 -15.76 4.02 1.99
N LEU A 204 -15.26 3.43 3.08
CA LEU A 204 -15.04 1.98 3.21
C LEU A 204 -16.12 1.28 4.04
N VAL A 205 -17.02 2.05 4.67
CA VAL A 205 -18.18 1.49 5.37
C VAL A 205 -19.06 0.76 4.37
N ARG A 206 -19.50 -0.44 4.74
CA ARG A 206 -20.31 -1.30 3.89
C ARG A 206 -21.75 -1.31 4.40
N ASP A 207 -22.67 -0.96 3.51
CA ASP A 207 -24.09 -1.18 3.74
C ASP A 207 -24.46 -2.58 3.22
N GLY A 208 -25.03 -3.44 4.07
CA GLY A 208 -25.54 -4.76 3.68
C GLY A 208 -24.98 -5.94 4.48
N VAL A 209 -25.37 -7.15 4.07
CA VAL A 209 -24.92 -8.40 4.71
C VAL A 209 -23.48 -8.68 4.27
N LEU A 210 -22.61 -8.93 5.24
CA LEU A 210 -21.24 -9.33 5.02
C LEU A 210 -21.07 -10.77 5.52
N ASP A 211 -20.50 -11.62 4.69
CA ASP A 211 -20.23 -13.01 5.05
C ASP A 211 -18.80 -13.14 5.58
N PHE A 212 -18.68 -13.19 6.90
CA PHE A 212 -17.43 -13.49 7.59
C PHE A 212 -17.42 -15.00 7.85
N HIS A 213 -16.92 -15.77 6.88
CA HIS A 213 -16.71 -17.20 7.07
C HIS A 213 -15.80 -17.45 8.28
N GLN A 214 -16.22 -18.38 9.15
CA GLN A 214 -15.44 -18.82 10.32
C GLN A 214 -14.32 -19.78 9.90
#